data_AF-A0A1Y4NY17-F1
#
_entry.id   AF-A0A1Y4NY17-F1
#
_cell.length_a   1.000
_cell.length_b   1.000
_cell.length_c   1.000
_cell.angle_alpha   90.00
_cell.angle_beta   90.00
_cell.angle_gamma   90.00
#
_symmetry.space_group_name_H-M   'P 1'
#
loop_
_entity.id
_entity.type
_entity.pdbx_description
1 polymer ?
#
loop_
_entity_poly.entity_id
_entity_poly.type
_entity_poly.pdbx_seq_one_letter_code
_entity_poly.pdbx_strand_id
1 'polypeptide(L)'
;MKKKQRKEQKKRQETAAVEDLLTGKALLASFSCLLREVWQGEEPLAARLTERLTEYEGGKDREKTARKVRNWMHDRNLPKNREEVFRICFALELDEERAEQVLGMTEESGIHYRDPGELIYAFCLRKRVGYVQAVRMKEQLCGEIFPGGIPCEEISGPDARSFQFLNLTGYVRQRFQRVTTEEELRRFLESSRERFGRYHNTAYRKFRRMLDCLIRPESSEGGLPEDQSYSIRKAVEEYLRMGIPYERRLGGYTRVQREIKQHWPSAKSIYEMCARKTDVDRKTLLLLYLATEGENELQTEETRPVEEHHRRMDMMLSECGMPLLNAHCPFDYLVLQAVSGEDEDDFIGLKMERMIRKIFAGREAEICPATEE
;
A
#
# COMPACT_ATOMS: atom_id res chain seq x y z
N MET A 1 -23.07 -32.84 -15.18
CA MET A 1 -22.01 -33.26 -14.24
C MET A 1 -20.81 -32.31 -14.19
N LYS A 2 -20.19 -31.94 -15.32
CA LYS A 2 -18.99 -31.05 -15.36
C LYS A 2 -19.15 -29.71 -14.62
N LYS A 3 -20.27 -28.99 -14.76
CA LYS A 3 -20.53 -27.72 -14.05
C LYS A 3 -20.60 -27.85 -12.52
N LYS A 4 -21.12 -28.98 -12.01
CA LYS A 4 -21.22 -29.24 -10.55
C LYS A 4 -19.84 -29.55 -9.96
N GLN A 5 -19.05 -30.37 -10.66
CA GLN A 5 -17.67 -30.70 -10.27
C GLN A 5 -16.77 -29.45 -10.28
N ARG A 6 -16.88 -28.57 -11.28
CA ARG A 6 -16.17 -27.28 -11.30
C ARG A 6 -16.54 -26.37 -10.12
N LYS A 7 -17.84 -26.21 -9.82
CA LYS A 7 -18.30 -25.45 -8.64
C LYS A 7 -17.78 -26.01 -7.32
N GLU A 8 -17.69 -27.34 -7.19
CA GLU A 8 -17.15 -27.99 -5.98
C GLU A 8 -15.63 -27.82 -5.87
N GLN A 9 -14.88 -27.92 -6.97
CA GLN A 9 -13.43 -27.67 -7.04
C GLN A 9 -13.10 -26.22 -6.65
N LYS A 10 -13.84 -25.25 -7.19
CA LYS A 10 -13.75 -23.83 -6.84
C LYS A 10 -13.91 -23.57 -5.34
N LYS A 11 -14.98 -24.12 -4.76
CA LYS A 11 -15.25 -23.97 -3.33
C LYS A 11 -14.09 -24.54 -2.50
N ARG A 12 -13.50 -25.66 -2.93
CA ARG A 12 -12.35 -26.29 -2.26
C ARG A 12 -11.08 -25.44 -2.33
N GLN A 13 -10.74 -24.86 -3.49
CA GLN A 13 -9.55 -24.01 -3.63
C GLN A 13 -9.64 -22.75 -2.77
N GLU A 14 -10.75 -22.01 -2.87
CA GLU A 14 -10.99 -20.82 -2.04
C GLU A 14 -10.97 -21.16 -0.54
N THR A 15 -11.50 -22.32 -0.17
CA THR A 15 -11.51 -22.78 1.23
C THR A 15 -10.10 -23.14 1.70
N ALA A 16 -9.30 -23.82 0.87
CA ALA A 16 -7.91 -24.16 1.19
C ALA A 16 -7.04 -22.91 1.41
N ALA A 17 -7.16 -21.90 0.53
CA ALA A 17 -6.43 -20.64 0.70
C ALA A 17 -6.77 -19.93 2.02
N VAL A 18 -8.06 -19.88 2.37
CA VAL A 18 -8.53 -19.30 3.64
C VAL A 18 -8.03 -20.13 4.83
N GLU A 19 -8.10 -21.46 4.75
CA GLU A 19 -7.59 -22.34 5.79
C GLU A 19 -6.08 -22.18 5.99
N ASP A 20 -5.30 -22.10 4.92
CA ASP A 20 -3.85 -21.91 4.99
C ASP A 20 -3.49 -20.59 5.67
N LEU A 21 -4.22 -19.52 5.36
CA LEU A 21 -4.05 -18.22 6.01
C LEU A 21 -4.44 -18.25 7.49
N LEU A 22 -5.57 -18.88 7.85
CA LEU A 22 -6.07 -18.93 9.22
C LEU A 22 -5.27 -19.88 10.12
N THR A 23 -4.73 -20.97 9.57
CA THR A 23 -3.93 -21.97 10.29
C THR A 23 -2.44 -21.63 10.33
N GLY A 24 -2.02 -20.54 9.69
CA GLY A 24 -0.62 -20.10 9.65
C GLY A 24 0.28 -20.95 8.75
N LYS A 25 -0.31 -21.73 7.83
CA LYS A 25 0.44 -22.43 6.78
C LYS A 25 0.89 -21.49 5.67
N ALA A 26 0.18 -20.39 5.45
CA ALA A 26 0.67 -19.30 4.63
C ALA A 26 1.95 -18.72 5.26
N LEU A 27 3.05 -18.71 4.50
CA LEU A 27 4.33 -18.15 4.95
C LEU A 27 4.21 -16.63 5.00
N LEU A 28 3.69 -16.07 6.09
CA LEU A 28 3.52 -14.63 6.22
C LEU A 28 4.83 -13.95 6.62
N ALA A 29 5.13 -12.82 6.00
CA ALA A 29 6.31 -12.02 6.26
C ALA A 29 6.13 -11.36 7.62
N SER A 30 7.21 -11.39 8.38
CA SER A 30 7.31 -10.68 9.64
C SER A 30 8.38 -9.61 9.53
N PHE A 31 8.17 -8.47 10.19
CA PHE A 31 9.13 -7.37 10.18
C PHE A 31 10.47 -7.87 10.73
N SER A 32 10.43 -8.72 11.76
CA SER A 32 11.63 -9.33 12.32
C SER A 32 12.37 -10.24 11.33
N CYS A 33 11.66 -11.02 10.49
CA CYS A 33 12.28 -11.80 9.43
C CYS A 33 12.91 -10.91 8.37
N LEU A 34 12.19 -9.89 7.88
CA LEU A 34 12.72 -8.97 6.89
C LEU A 34 14.00 -8.28 7.39
N LEU A 35 14.01 -7.81 8.64
CA LEU A 35 15.21 -7.21 9.22
C LEU A 35 16.40 -8.19 9.28
N ARG A 36 16.16 -9.48 9.54
CA ARG A 36 17.22 -10.51 9.52
C ARG A 36 17.70 -10.81 8.10
N GLU A 37 16.82 -10.73 7.11
CA GLU A 37 17.14 -11.00 5.71
C GLU A 37 17.96 -9.86 5.09
N VAL A 38 17.58 -8.61 5.33
CA VAL A 38 18.29 -7.44 4.77
C VAL A 38 19.63 -7.16 5.47
N TRP A 39 19.80 -7.65 6.71
CA TRP A 39 21.02 -7.48 7.49
C TRP A 39 22.11 -8.48 7.06
N GLN A 40 23.27 -7.94 6.67
CA GLN A 40 24.40 -8.71 6.14
C GLN A 40 25.68 -8.53 6.96
N GLY A 41 25.62 -7.85 8.10
CA GLY A 41 26.79 -7.64 8.96
C GLY A 41 27.03 -8.78 9.95
N GLU A 42 28.25 -8.83 10.49
CA GLU A 42 28.72 -9.93 11.36
C GLU A 42 28.17 -9.85 12.78
N GLU A 43 27.89 -8.63 13.25
CA GLU A 43 27.39 -8.39 14.60
C GLU A 43 25.89 -8.77 14.74
N PRO A 44 25.44 -9.12 15.95
CA PRO A 44 24.03 -9.40 16.19
C PRO A 44 23.15 -8.20 15.84
N LEU A 45 22.16 -8.41 14.96
CA LEU A 45 21.22 -7.37 14.48
C LEU A 45 20.65 -6.49 15.61
N ALA A 46 20.22 -7.09 16.72
CA ALA A 46 19.67 -6.34 17.84
C ALA A 46 20.71 -5.45 18.55
N ALA A 47 21.96 -5.90 18.64
CA ALA A 47 23.06 -5.13 19.21
C ALA A 47 23.37 -3.92 18.30
N ARG A 48 23.50 -4.17 17.00
CA ARG A 48 23.72 -3.15 15.97
C ARG A 48 22.66 -2.05 16.02
N LEU A 49 21.39 -2.42 15.95
CA LEU A 49 20.29 -1.46 16.01
C LEU A 49 20.29 -0.67 17.33
N THR A 50 20.52 -1.36 18.46
CA THR A 50 20.54 -0.69 19.77
C THR A 50 21.65 0.33 19.86
N GLU A 51 22.86 0.00 19.40
CA GLU A 51 24.02 0.89 19.40
C GLU A 51 23.77 2.11 18.52
N ARG A 52 23.51 1.91 17.22
CA ARG A 52 23.34 3.01 16.27
C ARG A 52 22.19 3.94 16.60
N LEU A 53 21.04 3.40 17.00
CA LEU A 53 19.89 4.24 17.35
C LEU A 53 20.14 5.03 18.65
N THR A 54 20.90 4.46 19.59
CA THR A 54 21.31 5.19 20.81
C THR A 54 22.29 6.32 20.47
N GLU A 55 23.22 6.10 19.54
CA GLU A 55 24.12 7.15 19.02
C GLU A 55 23.33 8.30 18.39
N TYR A 56 22.32 8.00 17.57
CA TYR A 56 21.48 9.02 16.92
C TYR A 56 20.68 9.87 17.91
N GLU A 57 20.35 9.33 19.08
CA GLU A 57 19.66 10.05 20.17
C GLU A 57 20.65 10.74 21.14
N GLY A 58 21.94 10.81 20.79
CA GLY A 58 22.98 11.47 21.57
C GLY A 58 23.41 10.69 22.82
N GLY A 59 23.30 9.35 22.78
CA GLY A 59 23.71 8.47 23.86
C GLY A 59 22.70 8.30 24.99
N LYS A 60 21.51 8.92 24.88
CA LYS A 60 20.49 8.89 25.94
C LYS A 60 19.66 7.60 25.89
N ASP A 61 19.23 7.14 27.06
CA ASP A 61 18.24 6.07 27.25
C ASP A 61 18.46 4.76 26.45
N ARG A 62 19.69 4.21 26.45
CA ARG A 62 20.03 2.93 25.78
C ARG A 62 19.03 1.81 26.06
N GLU A 63 18.55 1.68 27.30
CA GLU A 63 17.59 0.63 27.67
C GLU A 63 16.22 0.81 27.00
N LYS A 64 15.77 2.06 26.82
CA LYS A 64 14.51 2.35 26.12
C LYS A 64 14.63 1.96 24.65
N THR A 65 15.76 2.27 24.02
CA THR A 65 16.08 1.89 22.64
C THR A 65 16.19 0.37 22.51
N ALA A 66 16.93 -0.31 23.40
CA ALA A 66 17.03 -1.76 23.42
C ALA A 66 15.65 -2.43 23.55
N ARG A 67 14.77 -1.90 24.40
CA ARG A 67 13.40 -2.38 24.52
C ARG A 67 12.58 -2.21 23.24
N LYS A 68 12.71 -1.08 22.54
CA LYS A 68 12.06 -0.89 21.23
C LYS A 68 12.55 -1.92 20.22
N VAL A 69 13.87 -2.08 20.10
CA VAL A 69 14.49 -3.06 19.19
C VAL A 69 14.03 -4.48 19.52
N ARG A 70 14.01 -4.88 20.79
CA ARG A 70 13.49 -6.20 21.21
C ARG A 70 12.02 -6.39 20.78
N ASN A 71 11.19 -5.36 20.91
CA ASN A 71 9.80 -5.45 20.46
C ASN A 71 9.72 -5.69 18.94
N TRP A 72 10.51 -4.95 18.15
CA TRP A 72 10.58 -5.14 16.69
C TRP A 72 11.06 -6.53 16.28
N MET A 73 12.07 -7.06 16.97
CA MET A 73 12.58 -8.43 16.76
C MET A 73 11.55 -9.53 17.07
N HIS A 74 10.45 -9.18 17.73
CA HIS A 74 9.33 -10.06 18.04
C HIS A 74 8.01 -9.62 17.39
N ASP A 75 8.07 -8.71 16.40
CA ASP A 75 6.91 -8.20 15.66
C ASP A 75 5.84 -7.54 16.55
N ARG A 76 6.31 -6.88 17.62
CA ARG A 76 5.50 -6.10 18.56
C ARG A 76 5.88 -4.63 18.43
N ASN A 77 4.89 -3.73 18.57
CA ASN A 77 5.10 -2.29 18.58
C ASN A 77 6.05 -1.83 17.46
N LEU A 78 5.68 -2.16 16.21
CA LEU A 78 6.43 -1.81 15.00
C LEU A 78 6.75 -0.30 14.95
N PRO A 79 7.76 0.12 14.16
CA PRO A 79 8.09 1.52 14.00
C PRO A 79 6.85 2.37 13.74
N LYS A 80 6.76 3.52 14.43
CA LYS A 80 5.52 4.31 14.47
C LYS A 80 5.44 5.38 13.38
N ASN A 81 6.56 5.68 12.74
CA ASN A 81 6.66 6.69 11.71
C ASN A 81 7.82 6.41 10.77
N ARG A 82 7.75 7.02 9.60
CA ARG A 82 8.73 6.90 8.51
C ARG A 82 10.16 7.26 8.92
N GLU A 83 10.34 8.26 9.77
CA GLU A 83 11.67 8.67 10.27
C GLU A 83 12.32 7.56 11.13
N GLU A 84 11.54 6.86 11.96
CA GLU A 84 12.02 5.70 12.73
C GLU A 84 12.44 4.55 11.81
N VAL A 85 11.73 4.35 10.70
CA VAL A 85 12.10 3.36 9.68
C VAL A 85 13.38 3.76 8.94
N PHE A 86 13.53 5.02 8.53
CA PHE A 86 14.78 5.49 7.91
C PHE A 86 15.97 5.33 8.85
N ARG A 87 15.82 5.63 10.14
CA ARG A 87 16.88 5.38 11.14
C ARG A 87 17.30 3.92 11.17
N ILE A 88 16.36 2.98 11.08
CA ILE A 88 16.66 1.55 10.96
C ILE A 88 17.45 1.28 9.67
N CYS A 89 17.01 1.80 8.53
CA CYS A 89 17.71 1.63 7.25
C CYS A 89 19.16 2.14 7.29
N PHE A 90 19.39 3.33 7.88
CA PHE A 90 20.74 3.86 8.06
C PHE A 90 21.58 3.07 9.07
N ALA A 91 20.98 2.64 10.19
CA ALA A 91 21.66 1.84 11.20
C ALA A 91 22.17 0.52 10.62
N LEU A 92 21.38 -0.09 9.73
CA LEU A 92 21.71 -1.33 9.03
C LEU A 92 22.54 -1.11 7.76
N GLU A 93 22.91 0.13 7.44
CA GLU A 93 23.65 0.47 6.23
C GLU A 93 23.01 -0.15 4.98
N LEU A 94 21.69 0.02 4.84
CA LEU A 94 20.98 -0.45 3.65
C LEU A 94 21.27 0.48 2.46
N ASP A 95 21.14 -0.07 1.26
CA ASP A 95 21.03 0.74 0.04
C ASP A 95 19.57 1.16 -0.19
N GLU A 96 19.35 1.94 -1.23
CA GLU A 96 18.02 2.44 -1.61
C GLU A 96 17.00 1.32 -1.82
N GLU A 97 17.39 0.24 -2.51
CA GLU A 97 16.50 -0.87 -2.84
C GLU A 97 16.05 -1.63 -1.58
N ARG A 98 16.97 -2.00 -0.69
CA ARG A 98 16.63 -2.65 0.57
C ARG A 98 15.87 -1.73 1.52
N ALA A 99 16.17 -0.43 1.51
CA ALA A 99 15.39 0.53 2.28
C ALA A 99 13.94 0.64 1.78
N GLU A 100 13.72 0.57 0.47
CA GLU A 100 12.38 0.56 -0.13
C GLU A 100 11.58 -0.69 0.31
N GLN A 101 12.22 -1.86 0.42
CA GLN A 101 11.60 -3.08 0.95
C GLN A 101 11.17 -2.92 2.42
N VAL A 102 12.05 -2.38 3.27
CA VAL A 102 11.75 -2.18 4.71
C VAL A 102 10.63 -1.17 4.91
N LEU A 103 10.68 -0.03 4.20
CA LEU A 103 9.60 0.99 4.22
C LEU A 103 8.27 0.41 3.76
N GLY A 104 8.29 -0.37 2.68
CA GLY A 104 7.10 -0.96 2.09
C GLY A 104 6.37 -1.91 3.04
N MET A 105 7.10 -2.59 3.92
CA MET A 105 6.51 -3.50 4.90
C MET A 105 5.81 -2.79 6.05
N THR A 106 6.32 -1.64 6.51
CA THR A 106 5.80 -0.95 7.70
C THR A 106 4.78 0.14 7.40
N GLU A 107 4.92 0.82 6.26
CA GLU A 107 4.18 2.06 5.96
C GLU A 107 3.28 1.91 4.72
N GLU A 108 3.13 0.70 4.19
CA GLU A 108 2.40 0.36 2.95
C GLU A 108 2.79 1.21 1.72
N SER A 109 3.94 1.87 1.81
CA SER A 109 4.49 2.82 0.86
C SER A 109 6.01 2.74 0.92
N GLY A 110 6.66 2.74 -0.26
CA GLY A 110 8.11 2.74 -0.37
C GLY A 110 8.67 4.13 -0.06
N ILE A 111 9.83 4.45 -0.63
CA ILE A 111 10.38 5.82 -0.59
C ILE A 111 9.39 6.76 -1.30
N HIS A 112 9.00 7.85 -0.63
CA HIS A 112 8.10 8.84 -1.20
C HIS A 112 8.88 9.77 -2.13
N TYR A 113 8.93 9.43 -3.42
CA TYR A 113 9.71 10.20 -4.39
C TYR A 113 9.19 11.64 -4.66
N ARG A 114 8.07 12.06 -4.05
CA ARG A 114 7.62 13.47 -4.07
C ARG A 114 7.91 14.22 -2.76
N ASP A 115 8.44 13.53 -1.75
CA ASP A 115 9.00 14.15 -0.55
C ASP A 115 10.51 14.41 -0.77
N PRO A 116 10.96 15.67 -0.79
CA PRO A 116 12.36 15.99 -1.03
C PRO A 116 13.26 15.49 0.11
N GLY A 117 12.77 15.41 1.35
CA GLY A 117 13.53 14.90 2.48
C GLY A 117 13.83 13.41 2.35
N GLU A 118 12.85 12.63 1.92
CA GLU A 118 13.04 11.20 1.65
C GLU A 118 13.94 10.94 0.45
N LEU A 119 13.90 11.79 -0.58
CA LEU A 119 14.86 11.71 -1.69
C LEU A 119 16.29 11.97 -1.24
N ILE A 120 16.50 12.92 -0.33
CA ILE A 120 17.82 13.16 0.24
C ILE A 120 18.28 11.94 1.03
N TYR A 121 17.40 11.31 1.81
CA TYR A 121 17.72 10.05 2.49
C TYR A 121 18.02 8.90 1.53
N ALA A 122 17.23 8.73 0.47
CA ALA A 122 17.48 7.74 -0.57
C ALA A 122 18.84 7.95 -1.23
N PHE A 123 19.20 9.20 -1.55
CA PHE A 123 20.51 9.56 -2.09
C PHE A 123 21.63 9.22 -1.10
N CYS A 124 21.47 9.59 0.18
CA CYS A 124 22.46 9.28 1.22
C CYS A 124 22.65 7.78 1.41
N LEU A 125 21.59 6.98 1.40
CA LEU A 125 21.67 5.51 1.47
C LEU A 125 22.44 4.95 0.27
N ARG A 126 22.12 5.42 -0.95
CA ARG A 126 22.85 5.06 -2.19
C ARG A 126 24.33 5.40 -2.11
N LYS A 127 24.69 6.49 -1.42
CA LYS A 127 26.07 6.98 -1.25
C LYS A 127 26.75 6.50 0.04
N ARG A 128 26.10 5.64 0.83
CA ARG A 128 26.62 5.16 2.13
C ARG A 128 26.97 6.30 3.09
N VAL A 129 26.23 7.40 3.02
CA VAL A 129 26.35 8.54 3.93
C VAL A 129 25.59 8.21 5.22
N GLY A 130 26.21 8.41 6.38
CA GLY A 130 25.60 8.10 7.68
C GLY A 130 24.42 9.02 8.04
N TYR A 131 23.49 8.52 8.87
CA TYR A 131 22.24 9.21 9.22
C TYR A 131 22.43 10.66 9.70
N VAL A 132 23.40 10.92 10.59
CA VAL A 132 23.62 12.28 11.13
C VAL A 132 24.02 13.27 10.03
N GLN A 133 24.84 12.84 9.07
CA GLN A 133 25.20 13.66 7.92
C GLN A 133 24.01 13.81 6.96
N ALA A 134 23.23 12.75 6.76
CA ALA A 134 22.01 12.79 5.95
C ALA A 134 20.97 13.76 6.51
N VAL A 135 20.79 13.81 7.84
CA VAL A 135 19.91 14.78 8.51
C VAL A 135 20.39 16.22 8.27
N ARG A 136 21.70 16.48 8.42
CA ARG A 136 22.26 17.82 8.15
C ARG A 136 22.07 18.24 6.69
N MET A 137 22.32 17.32 5.75
CA MET A 137 22.09 17.55 4.32
C MET A 137 20.61 17.83 4.04
N LYS A 138 19.70 17.06 4.67
CA LYS A 138 18.24 17.29 4.59
C LYS A 138 17.87 18.68 5.08
N GLU A 139 18.30 19.05 6.28
CA GLU A 139 18.01 20.36 6.88
C GLU A 139 18.55 21.52 6.02
N GLN A 140 19.78 21.40 5.54
CA GLN A 140 20.42 22.41 4.70
C GLN A 140 19.70 22.57 3.35
N LEU A 141 19.61 21.49 2.56
CA LEU A 141 19.02 21.57 1.22
C LEU A 141 17.53 21.92 1.29
N CYS A 142 16.78 21.35 2.23
CA CYS A 142 15.38 21.69 2.38
C CYS A 142 15.18 23.14 2.84
N GLY A 143 16.00 23.63 3.78
CA GLY A 143 15.92 25.01 4.25
C GLY A 143 16.25 26.05 3.18
N GLU A 144 17.25 25.78 2.33
CA GLU A 144 17.65 26.67 1.24
C GLU A 144 16.65 26.68 0.08
N ILE A 145 16.18 25.50 -0.35
CA ILE A 145 15.35 25.35 -1.56
C ILE A 145 13.86 25.56 -1.26
N PHE A 146 13.42 25.24 -0.04
CA PHE A 146 12.03 25.29 0.41
C PHE A 146 11.86 26.17 1.68
N PRO A 147 12.25 27.46 1.66
CA PRO A 147 12.23 28.31 2.84
C PRO A 147 10.81 28.56 3.40
N GLY A 148 9.78 28.44 2.56
CA GLY A 148 8.36 28.50 2.95
C GLY A 148 7.71 27.14 3.19
N GLY A 149 8.51 26.06 3.24
CA GLY A 149 8.04 24.68 3.19
C GLY A 149 7.81 24.18 1.76
N ILE A 150 7.48 22.89 1.66
CA ILE A 150 7.15 22.25 0.37
C ILE A 150 5.83 22.83 -0.13
N PRO A 151 5.74 23.30 -1.38
CA PRO A 151 4.49 23.77 -1.97
C PRO A 151 3.38 22.72 -1.76
N CYS A 152 2.35 23.09 -1.01
CA CYS A 152 1.25 22.20 -0.64
C CYS A 152 -0.03 22.47 -1.48
N GLU A 153 -0.01 23.51 -2.31
CA GLU A 153 -1.15 23.89 -3.16
C GLU A 153 -1.27 22.95 -4.34
N GLU A 154 -1.83 21.78 -4.09
CA GLU A 154 -2.27 20.89 -5.15
C GLU A 154 -3.63 21.41 -5.65
N ILE A 155 -3.58 22.19 -6.74
CA ILE A 155 -4.72 22.89 -7.35
C ILE A 155 -5.92 21.96 -7.48
N SER A 156 -6.94 22.24 -6.66
CA SER A 156 -8.26 21.60 -6.74
C SER A 156 -9.10 22.44 -7.69
N GLY A 157 -8.96 22.22 -9.00
CA GLY A 157 -9.72 22.97 -10.01
C GLY A 157 -9.77 22.27 -11.38
N PRO A 158 -10.80 22.57 -12.20
CA PRO A 158 -10.99 21.95 -13.53
C PRO A 158 -9.87 22.25 -14.55
N ASP A 159 -9.05 23.29 -14.29
CA ASP A 159 -7.86 23.66 -15.08
C ASP A 159 -6.62 22.80 -14.80
N ALA A 160 -6.72 21.79 -13.92
CA ALA A 160 -5.62 20.88 -13.62
C ALA A 160 -5.19 19.97 -14.80
N ARG A 161 -5.96 19.91 -15.90
CA ARG A 161 -5.74 18.96 -17.00
C ARG A 161 -4.42 19.16 -17.77
N SER A 162 -3.90 20.39 -17.84
CA SER A 162 -2.69 20.74 -18.57
C SER A 162 -1.39 20.64 -17.74
N PHE A 163 -1.46 20.74 -16.41
CA PHE A 163 -0.32 20.57 -15.49
C PHE A 163 -0.13 19.13 -14.96
N GLN A 164 -1.01 18.20 -15.37
CA GLN A 164 -1.19 16.88 -14.75
C GLN A 164 -0.09 15.84 -14.99
N PHE A 165 0.68 15.92 -16.09
CA PHE A 165 1.70 14.90 -16.40
C PHE A 165 3.05 15.13 -15.73
N LEU A 166 3.37 16.38 -15.41
CA LEU A 166 4.69 16.77 -14.88
C LEU A 166 4.85 16.50 -13.37
N ASN A 167 3.74 16.35 -12.64
CA ASN A 167 3.70 16.11 -11.19
C ASN A 167 3.49 14.63 -10.83
N LEU A 168 3.67 13.72 -11.78
CA LEU A 168 3.48 12.28 -11.58
C LEU A 168 4.68 11.67 -10.82
N THR A 169 4.38 10.82 -9.83
CA THR A 169 5.38 10.16 -8.97
C THR A 169 6.42 9.40 -9.78
N GLY A 170 5.99 8.62 -10.78
CA GLY A 170 6.88 7.83 -11.63
C GLY A 170 7.89 8.67 -12.43
N TYR A 171 7.48 9.86 -12.88
CA TYR A 171 8.38 10.78 -13.59
C TYR A 171 9.48 11.32 -12.67
N VAL A 172 9.11 11.72 -11.44
CA VAL A 172 10.09 12.21 -10.45
C VAL A 172 11.06 11.11 -10.06
N ARG A 173 10.57 9.88 -9.82
CA ARG A 173 11.39 8.69 -9.55
C ARG A 173 12.41 8.42 -10.66
N GLN A 174 11.97 8.37 -11.92
CA GLN A 174 12.85 8.09 -13.07
C GLN A 174 13.95 9.15 -13.22
N ARG A 175 13.64 10.43 -13.00
CA ARG A 175 14.66 11.49 -13.05
C ARG A 175 15.64 11.39 -11.89
N PHE A 176 15.15 11.09 -10.69
CA PHE A 176 15.99 10.95 -9.49
C PHE A 176 16.97 9.79 -9.59
N GLN A 177 16.63 8.70 -10.29
CA GLN A 177 17.56 7.58 -10.55
C GLN A 177 18.85 8.01 -11.29
N ARG A 178 18.81 9.11 -12.04
CA ARG A 178 19.96 9.65 -12.77
C ARG A 178 20.86 10.56 -11.91
N VAL A 179 20.45 10.87 -10.69
CA VAL A 179 21.19 11.75 -9.77
C VAL A 179 22.29 10.95 -9.09
N THR A 180 23.53 11.35 -9.31
CA THR A 180 24.71 10.64 -8.81
C THR A 180 25.65 11.50 -7.99
N THR A 181 25.55 12.83 -8.02
CA THR A 181 26.36 13.73 -7.18
C THR A 181 25.49 14.66 -6.32
N GLU A 182 26.09 15.31 -5.33
CA GLU A 182 25.39 16.27 -4.47
C GLU A 182 24.95 17.53 -5.26
N GLU A 183 25.77 17.97 -6.22
CA GLU A 183 25.43 19.09 -7.11
C GLU A 183 24.29 18.72 -8.07
N GLU A 184 24.25 17.47 -8.53
CA GLU A 184 23.11 16.94 -9.29
C GLU A 184 21.85 16.86 -8.43
N LEU A 185 21.98 16.46 -7.16
CA LEU A 185 20.87 16.42 -6.21
C LEU A 185 20.29 17.81 -5.99
N ARG A 186 21.13 18.81 -5.70
CA ARG A 186 20.70 20.21 -5.55
C ARG A 186 19.97 20.70 -6.80
N ARG A 187 20.57 20.56 -7.98
CA ARG A 187 19.96 20.99 -9.26
C ARG A 187 18.65 20.26 -9.54
N PHE A 188 18.57 18.97 -9.19
CA PHE A 188 17.35 18.19 -9.33
C PHE A 188 16.24 18.71 -8.41
N LEU A 189 16.53 18.98 -7.14
CA LEU A 189 15.59 19.51 -6.17
C LEU A 189 15.08 20.91 -6.58
N GLU A 190 15.98 21.79 -7.04
CA GLU A 190 15.62 23.12 -7.55
C GLU A 190 14.73 23.03 -8.79
N SER A 191 15.12 22.24 -9.79
CA SER A 191 14.37 22.10 -11.06
C SER A 191 13.04 21.34 -10.92
N SER A 192 12.86 20.61 -9.83
CA SER A 192 11.65 19.82 -9.54
C SER A 192 10.81 20.40 -8.41
N ARG A 193 11.13 21.61 -7.93
CA ARG A 193 10.52 22.24 -6.75
C ARG A 193 8.98 22.21 -6.75
N GLU A 194 8.36 22.56 -7.88
CA GLU A 194 6.90 22.61 -8.04
C GLU A 194 6.24 21.23 -8.15
N ARG A 195 7.03 20.18 -8.35
CA ARG A 195 6.55 18.80 -8.55
C ARG A 195 6.50 18.02 -7.25
N PHE A 196 7.22 18.47 -6.21
CA PHE A 196 7.14 17.89 -4.88
C PHE A 196 5.78 18.15 -4.23
N GLY A 197 5.44 17.36 -3.22
CA GLY A 197 4.15 17.43 -2.56
C GLY A 197 3.93 16.25 -1.64
N ARG A 198 2.81 16.30 -0.91
CA ARG A 198 2.50 15.33 0.16
C ARG A 198 1.79 14.07 -0.31
N TYR A 199 1.30 14.06 -1.55
CA TYR A 199 0.41 13.01 -2.04
C TYR A 199 0.99 12.27 -3.24
N HIS A 200 0.58 11.03 -3.47
CA HIS A 200 0.95 10.29 -4.67
C HIS A 200 -0.01 10.67 -5.82
N ASN A 201 0.35 11.67 -6.63
CA ASN A 201 -0.53 12.16 -7.70
C ASN A 201 -0.88 11.08 -8.74
N THR A 202 0.04 10.17 -9.05
CA THR A 202 -0.27 9.03 -9.94
C THR A 202 -1.33 8.12 -9.31
N ALA A 203 -1.22 7.84 -8.01
CA ALA A 203 -2.21 7.08 -7.25
C ALA A 203 -3.56 7.78 -7.25
N TYR A 204 -3.61 9.08 -6.93
CA TYR A 204 -4.84 9.87 -6.95
C TYR A 204 -5.54 9.85 -8.31
N ARG A 205 -4.79 9.98 -9.41
CA ARG A 205 -5.36 9.94 -10.77
C ARG A 205 -6.01 8.59 -11.07
N LYS A 206 -5.32 7.48 -10.77
CA LYS A 206 -5.85 6.12 -10.98
C LYS A 206 -7.03 5.83 -10.06
N PHE A 207 -6.94 6.25 -8.80
CA PHE A 207 -8.02 6.18 -7.82
C PHE A 207 -9.28 6.88 -8.31
N ARG A 208 -9.17 8.14 -8.77
CA ARG A 208 -10.32 8.88 -9.30
C ARG A 208 -10.94 8.18 -10.50
N ARG A 209 -10.13 7.72 -11.45
CA ARG A 209 -10.60 7.00 -12.64
C ARG A 209 -11.41 5.75 -12.26
N MET A 210 -10.84 4.86 -11.44
CA MET A 210 -11.51 3.61 -11.04
C MET A 210 -12.73 3.87 -10.14
N LEU A 211 -12.66 4.86 -9.24
CA LEU A 211 -13.80 5.22 -8.40
C LEU A 211 -14.96 5.80 -9.23
N ASP A 212 -14.66 6.61 -10.24
CA ASP A 212 -15.69 7.19 -11.11
C ASP A 212 -16.47 6.09 -11.87
N CYS A 213 -15.82 4.97 -12.26
CA CYS A 213 -16.50 3.81 -12.86
C CYS A 213 -17.48 3.13 -11.89
N LEU A 214 -17.14 3.03 -10.60
CA LEU A 214 -18.04 2.48 -9.58
C LEU A 214 -19.19 3.44 -9.21
N ILE A 215 -18.97 4.74 -9.34
CA ILE A 215 -19.97 5.79 -9.10
C ILE A 215 -20.94 5.88 -10.28
N ARG A 216 -20.47 5.63 -11.50
CA ARG A 216 -21.25 5.72 -12.74
C ARG A 216 -21.05 4.45 -13.57
N PRO A 217 -21.62 3.31 -13.14
CA PRO A 217 -21.52 2.08 -13.91
C PRO A 217 -22.24 2.27 -15.25
N GLU A 218 -21.60 1.87 -16.35
CA GLU A 218 -22.24 1.89 -17.67
C GLU A 218 -23.37 0.84 -17.71
N SER A 219 -24.58 1.27 -18.09
CA SER A 219 -25.74 0.39 -18.27
C SER A 219 -25.52 -0.52 -19.48
N SER A 220 -24.93 -1.70 -19.28
CA SER A 220 -24.93 -2.72 -20.33
C SER A 220 -26.35 -3.28 -20.47
N GLU A 221 -26.90 -3.09 -21.67
CA GLU A 221 -28.19 -3.58 -22.19
C GLU A 221 -29.41 -2.64 -22.05
N GLY A 222 -29.94 -2.26 -23.21
CA GLY A 222 -30.94 -1.23 -23.41
C GLY A 222 -32.27 -1.46 -22.70
N GLY A 223 -32.76 -0.42 -22.05
CA GLY A 223 -34.16 -0.33 -21.58
C GLY A 223 -34.33 0.07 -20.11
N LEU A 224 -33.27 0.17 -19.31
CA LEU A 224 -33.35 0.71 -17.94
C LEU A 224 -33.02 2.21 -17.93
N PRO A 225 -33.66 3.02 -17.07
CA PRO A 225 -33.50 4.47 -17.09
C PRO A 225 -32.04 4.87 -16.90
N GLU A 226 -31.59 5.79 -17.74
CA GLU A 226 -30.29 6.45 -17.70
C GLU A 226 -30.02 7.04 -16.30
N ASP A 227 -28.75 7.04 -15.90
CA ASP A 227 -28.20 7.82 -14.78
C ASP A 227 -28.44 7.35 -13.34
N GLN A 228 -28.23 6.05 -13.02
CA GLN A 228 -28.01 5.67 -11.62
C GLN A 228 -26.58 6.01 -11.17
N SER A 229 -26.33 7.30 -10.91
CA SER A 229 -25.12 7.70 -10.20
C SER A 229 -25.18 7.27 -8.73
N TYR A 230 -24.21 6.48 -8.29
CA TYR A 230 -24.08 6.05 -6.91
C TYR A 230 -23.41 7.13 -6.09
N SER A 231 -23.85 7.31 -4.84
CA SER A 231 -23.03 8.06 -3.88
C SER A 231 -21.73 7.29 -3.59
N ILE A 232 -20.67 7.98 -3.18
CA ILE A 232 -19.42 7.33 -2.71
C ILE A 232 -19.74 6.27 -1.64
N ARG A 233 -20.68 6.58 -0.74
CA ARG A 233 -21.13 5.63 0.28
C ARG A 233 -21.72 4.35 -0.33
N LYS A 234 -22.61 4.50 -1.33
CA LYS A 234 -23.19 3.35 -2.04
C LYS A 234 -22.13 2.55 -2.79
N ALA A 235 -21.21 3.20 -3.50
CA ALA A 235 -20.12 2.52 -4.22
C ALA A 235 -19.21 1.73 -3.25
N VAL A 236 -18.92 2.29 -2.07
CA VAL A 236 -18.15 1.58 -1.03
C VAL A 236 -18.92 0.38 -0.49
N GLU A 237 -20.20 0.54 -0.18
CA GLU A 237 -21.05 -0.53 0.35
C GLU A 237 -21.23 -1.68 -0.65
N GLU A 238 -21.43 -1.36 -1.93
CA GLU A 238 -21.68 -2.34 -3.00
C GLU A 238 -20.41 -3.05 -3.47
N TYR A 239 -19.32 -2.31 -3.73
CA TYR A 239 -18.16 -2.85 -4.46
C TYR A 239 -16.93 -3.03 -3.58
N LEU A 240 -16.63 -2.06 -2.70
CA LEU A 240 -15.38 -2.07 -1.95
C LEU A 240 -15.49 -2.83 -0.64
N ARG A 241 -16.70 -3.01 -0.09
CA ARG A 241 -16.90 -3.66 1.21
C ARG A 241 -16.51 -5.13 1.19
N MET A 242 -16.84 -5.83 0.11
CA MET A 242 -16.50 -7.24 -0.15
C MET A 242 -16.72 -8.16 1.07
N GLY A 243 -17.84 -7.99 1.79
CA GLY A 243 -18.19 -8.84 2.93
C GLY A 243 -17.48 -8.54 4.27
N ILE A 244 -16.74 -7.44 4.40
CA ILE A 244 -16.13 -7.05 5.69
C ILE A 244 -17.23 -6.71 6.74
N PRO A 245 -17.15 -7.27 7.97
CA PRO A 245 -18.12 -7.00 9.03
C PRO A 245 -18.24 -5.52 9.43
N TYR A 246 -19.46 -5.05 9.73
CA TYR A 246 -19.75 -3.68 10.16
C TYR A 246 -19.25 -3.36 11.58
N GLU A 247 -19.11 -4.38 12.43
CA GLU A 247 -18.82 -4.19 13.85
C GLU A 247 -17.48 -3.48 14.08
N ARG A 248 -17.50 -2.41 14.88
CA ARG A 248 -16.26 -1.69 15.23
C ARG A 248 -15.39 -2.45 16.23
N ARG A 249 -15.96 -3.37 17.01
CA ARG A 249 -15.22 -4.10 18.05
C ARG A 249 -14.25 -5.09 17.39
N LEU A 250 -12.97 -5.00 17.77
CA LEU A 250 -11.92 -5.95 17.36
C LEU A 250 -11.76 -7.10 18.36
N GLY A 251 -12.53 -7.09 19.46
CA GLY A 251 -12.46 -8.10 20.51
C GLY A 251 -12.86 -9.47 19.98
N GLY A 252 -11.94 -10.44 20.10
CA GLY A 252 -12.09 -11.83 19.66
C GLY A 252 -11.87 -12.08 18.17
N TYR A 253 -11.31 -11.11 17.43
CA TYR A 253 -10.70 -11.38 16.13
C TYR A 253 -9.27 -11.90 16.28
N THR A 254 -8.89 -12.85 15.42
CA THR A 254 -7.50 -13.30 15.27
C THR A 254 -6.61 -12.15 14.82
N ARG A 255 -5.28 -12.33 14.89
CA ARG A 255 -4.32 -11.34 14.38
C ARG A 255 -4.58 -11.01 12.90
N VAL A 256 -4.74 -12.05 12.07
CA VAL A 256 -5.01 -11.93 10.63
C VAL A 256 -6.30 -11.16 10.35
N GLN A 257 -7.40 -11.51 11.07
CA GLN A 257 -8.68 -10.81 10.91
C GLN A 257 -8.58 -9.32 11.25
N ARG A 258 -7.85 -8.97 12.31
CA ARG A 258 -7.61 -7.57 12.70
C ARG A 258 -6.79 -6.84 11.64
N GLU A 259 -5.76 -7.48 11.11
CA GLU A 259 -4.85 -6.91 10.11
C GLU A 259 -5.57 -6.60 8.79
N ILE A 260 -6.42 -7.52 8.32
CA ILE A 260 -7.27 -7.33 7.14
C ILE A 260 -8.26 -6.19 7.39
N LYS A 261 -8.98 -6.23 8.52
CA LYS A 261 -10.07 -5.28 8.81
C LYS A 261 -9.59 -3.86 9.11
N GLN A 262 -8.45 -3.69 9.76
CA GLN A 262 -7.95 -2.37 10.18
C GLN A 262 -7.68 -1.43 9.00
N HIS A 263 -7.29 -1.98 7.85
CA HIS A 263 -6.85 -1.20 6.69
C HIS A 263 -7.88 -1.22 5.55
N TRP A 264 -9.08 -1.69 5.82
CA TRP A 264 -10.14 -1.71 4.83
C TRP A 264 -10.81 -0.33 4.73
N PRO A 265 -10.98 0.25 3.53
CA PRO A 265 -11.50 1.60 3.39
C PRO A 265 -12.94 1.72 3.83
N SER A 266 -13.24 2.84 4.48
CA SER A 266 -14.60 3.27 4.81
C SER A 266 -15.06 4.37 3.87
N ALA A 267 -16.36 4.62 3.78
CA ALA A 267 -16.87 5.76 3.00
C ALA A 267 -16.18 7.07 3.42
N LYS A 268 -15.96 7.26 4.73
CA LYS A 268 -15.25 8.43 5.26
C LYS A 268 -13.82 8.54 4.71
N SER A 269 -13.04 7.46 4.72
CA SER A 269 -11.65 7.50 4.22
C SER A 269 -11.62 7.76 2.71
N ILE A 270 -12.57 7.20 1.94
CA ILE A 270 -12.70 7.50 0.50
C ILE A 270 -13.05 8.98 0.26
N TYR A 271 -13.94 9.57 1.06
CA TYR A 271 -14.23 11.01 1.01
C TYR A 271 -12.99 11.86 1.34
N GLU A 272 -12.21 11.46 2.35
CA GLU A 272 -10.97 12.16 2.73
C GLU A 272 -9.90 12.11 1.63
N MET A 273 -9.75 10.96 0.96
CA MET A 273 -8.90 10.82 -0.23
C MET A 273 -9.41 11.70 -1.37
N CYS A 274 -10.72 11.68 -1.68
CA CYS A 274 -11.32 12.53 -2.71
C CYS A 274 -11.10 14.03 -2.46
N ALA A 275 -11.15 14.44 -1.19
CA ALA A 275 -10.94 15.82 -0.78
C ALA A 275 -9.46 16.19 -0.59
N ARG A 276 -8.51 15.29 -0.93
CA ARG A 276 -7.07 15.44 -0.70
C ARG A 276 -6.72 15.85 0.73
N LYS A 277 -7.44 15.27 1.71
CA LYS A 277 -7.13 15.39 3.15
C LYS A 277 -6.15 14.31 3.61
N THR A 278 -6.20 13.16 2.95
CA THR A 278 -5.28 12.03 3.13
C THR A 278 -4.81 11.58 1.76
N ASP A 279 -3.64 10.95 1.71
CA ASP A 279 -3.18 10.32 0.49
C ASP A 279 -4.03 9.09 0.15
N VAL A 280 -3.98 8.67 -1.11
CA VAL A 280 -4.55 7.40 -1.54
C VAL A 280 -3.62 6.27 -1.09
N ASP A 281 -4.12 5.37 -0.26
CA ASP A 281 -3.36 4.21 0.19
C ASP A 281 -3.35 3.07 -0.83
N ARG A 282 -2.34 2.21 -0.69
CA ARG A 282 -2.07 1.07 -1.57
C ARG A 282 -3.22 0.06 -1.59
N LYS A 283 -3.80 -0.26 -0.44
CA LYS A 283 -4.86 -1.27 -0.34
C LYS A 283 -6.16 -0.79 -0.98
N THR A 284 -6.51 0.48 -0.81
CA THR A 284 -7.65 1.10 -1.50
C THR A 284 -7.49 1.02 -3.02
N LEU A 285 -6.29 1.32 -3.54
CA LEU A 285 -5.98 1.17 -4.97
C LEU A 285 -6.17 -0.27 -5.46
N LEU A 286 -5.69 -1.25 -4.70
CA LEU A 286 -5.85 -2.66 -5.02
C LEU A 286 -7.32 -3.08 -4.99
N LEU A 287 -8.10 -2.68 -3.99
CA LEU A 287 -9.54 -2.99 -3.93
C LEU A 287 -10.32 -2.37 -5.09
N LEU A 288 -10.00 -1.13 -5.45
CA LEU A 288 -10.55 -0.51 -6.65
C LEU A 288 -10.19 -1.32 -7.89
N TYR A 289 -8.92 -1.73 -8.04
CA TYR A 289 -8.51 -2.59 -9.15
C TYR A 289 -9.30 -3.90 -9.18
N LEU A 290 -9.52 -4.58 -8.05
CA LEU A 290 -10.30 -5.83 -8.02
C LEU A 290 -11.79 -5.62 -8.37
N ALA A 291 -12.36 -4.48 -7.97
CA ALA A 291 -13.76 -4.14 -8.27
C ALA A 291 -13.99 -3.72 -9.72
N THR A 292 -12.93 -3.26 -10.39
CA THR A 292 -12.98 -2.66 -11.73
C THR A 292 -12.23 -3.46 -12.80
N GLU A 293 -11.49 -4.48 -12.36
CA GLU A 293 -10.50 -5.25 -13.13
C GLU A 293 -9.49 -4.36 -13.89
N GLY A 294 -9.24 -3.15 -13.36
CA GLY A 294 -8.34 -2.15 -13.92
C GLY A 294 -8.92 -1.35 -15.10
N GLU A 295 -10.25 -1.31 -15.24
CA GLU A 295 -11.09 -0.57 -16.22
C GLU A 295 -10.66 -0.74 -17.69
N ASN A 296 -11.19 -1.80 -18.31
CA ASN A 296 -10.74 -2.50 -19.51
C ASN A 296 -10.84 -1.73 -20.87
N GLU A 297 -9.75 -1.09 -21.34
CA GLU A 297 -9.57 -0.72 -22.76
C GLU A 297 -9.15 -1.95 -23.61
N LEU A 298 -10.05 -2.34 -24.53
CA LEU A 298 -9.88 -3.30 -25.63
C LEU A 298 -9.82 -4.79 -25.26
N GLN A 299 -11.02 -5.38 -25.22
CA GLN A 299 -11.25 -6.82 -25.35
C GLN A 299 -10.70 -7.30 -26.70
N THR A 300 -9.65 -8.11 -26.66
CA THR A 300 -9.46 -9.19 -27.64
C THR A 300 -9.74 -10.48 -26.88
N GLU A 301 -10.54 -11.36 -27.47
CA GLU A 301 -11.23 -12.51 -26.85
C GLU A 301 -10.33 -13.62 -26.27
N GLU A 302 -9.04 -13.35 -26.03
CA GLU A 302 -8.17 -14.26 -25.30
C GLU A 302 -8.11 -13.82 -23.85
N THR A 303 -8.76 -14.63 -23.01
CA THR A 303 -8.78 -14.51 -21.57
C THR A 303 -7.40 -14.24 -21.01
N ARG A 304 -7.30 -13.17 -20.20
CA ARG A 304 -6.02 -12.75 -19.65
C ARG A 304 -5.56 -13.79 -18.64
N PRO A 305 -4.36 -14.37 -18.79
CA PRO A 305 -3.80 -15.26 -17.79
C PRO A 305 -3.73 -14.56 -16.44
N VAL A 306 -3.85 -15.31 -15.35
CA VAL A 306 -3.60 -14.87 -13.95
C VAL A 306 -2.38 -13.95 -13.84
N GLU A 307 -1.33 -14.29 -14.58
CA GLU A 307 -0.05 -13.57 -14.67
C GLU A 307 -0.19 -12.12 -15.17
N GLU A 308 -1.16 -11.84 -16.05
CA GLU A 308 -1.37 -10.49 -16.59
C GLU A 308 -2.02 -9.56 -15.54
N HIS A 309 -2.98 -10.05 -14.77
CA HIS A 309 -3.55 -9.26 -13.66
C HIS A 309 -2.50 -8.98 -12.59
N HIS A 310 -1.66 -9.96 -12.26
CA HIS A 310 -0.51 -9.76 -11.37
C HIS A 310 0.41 -8.65 -11.89
N ARG A 311 0.86 -8.78 -13.16
CA ARG A 311 1.74 -7.82 -13.82
C ARG A 311 1.14 -6.41 -13.84
N ARG A 312 -0.15 -6.27 -14.12
CA ARG A 312 -0.85 -4.98 -14.18
C ARG A 312 -0.94 -4.32 -12.81
N MET A 313 -1.21 -5.09 -11.76
CA MET A 313 -1.20 -4.55 -10.39
C MET A 313 0.19 -4.09 -10.00
N ASP A 314 1.23 -4.90 -10.24
CA ASP A 314 2.62 -4.50 -9.96
C ASP A 314 3.04 -3.25 -10.75
N MET A 315 2.68 -3.18 -12.03
CA MET A 315 2.93 -2.00 -12.85
C MET A 315 2.20 -0.77 -12.31
N MET A 316 0.92 -0.91 -11.93
CA MET A 316 0.15 0.16 -11.29
C MET A 316 0.81 0.65 -10.01
N LEU A 317 1.19 -0.26 -9.11
CA LEU A 317 1.82 0.07 -7.82
C LEU A 317 3.17 0.76 -8.03
N SER A 318 4.00 0.24 -8.94
CA SER A 318 5.30 0.82 -9.29
C SER A 318 5.20 2.25 -9.83
N GLU A 319 4.25 2.51 -10.73
CA GLU A 319 3.97 3.87 -11.25
C GLU A 319 3.49 4.83 -10.16
N CYS A 320 2.82 4.30 -9.13
CA CYS A 320 2.36 5.02 -7.96
C CYS A 320 3.46 5.25 -6.92
N GLY A 321 4.65 4.64 -7.06
CA GLY A 321 5.72 4.69 -6.03
C GLY A 321 5.40 3.81 -4.82
N MET A 322 4.60 2.76 -5.00
CA MET A 322 4.18 1.84 -3.95
C MET A 322 4.86 0.48 -4.11
N PRO A 323 5.07 -0.27 -3.01
CA PRO A 323 5.62 -1.62 -3.05
C PRO A 323 4.76 -2.56 -3.89
N LEU A 324 5.41 -3.48 -4.60
CA LEU A 324 4.77 -4.53 -5.40
C LEU A 324 3.96 -5.50 -4.53
N LEU A 325 3.19 -6.40 -5.16
CA LEU A 325 2.47 -7.45 -4.44
C LEU A 325 3.44 -8.39 -3.74
N ASN A 326 3.13 -8.73 -2.49
CA ASN A 326 3.92 -9.61 -1.66
C ASN A 326 3.05 -10.74 -1.10
N ALA A 327 3.21 -11.97 -1.59
CA ALA A 327 2.45 -13.13 -1.15
C ALA A 327 2.58 -13.45 0.35
N HIS A 328 3.57 -12.87 1.01
CA HIS A 328 3.80 -13.00 2.44
C HIS A 328 3.00 -11.97 3.27
N CYS A 329 2.32 -10.99 2.65
CA CYS A 329 1.36 -10.12 3.33
C CYS A 329 -0.04 -10.75 3.29
N PRO A 330 -0.81 -10.81 4.40
CA PRO A 330 -2.14 -11.42 4.41
C PRO A 330 -3.11 -10.82 3.39
N PHE A 331 -3.08 -9.50 3.21
CA PHE A 331 -3.94 -8.81 2.27
C PHE A 331 -3.57 -9.16 0.82
N ASP A 332 -2.30 -9.05 0.48
CA ASP A 332 -1.79 -9.35 -0.86
C ASP A 332 -1.93 -10.83 -1.20
N TYR A 333 -1.74 -11.73 -0.22
CA TYR A 333 -2.03 -13.15 -0.38
C TYR A 333 -3.47 -13.35 -0.86
N LEU A 334 -4.45 -12.70 -0.22
CA LEU A 334 -5.85 -12.78 -0.65
C LEU A 334 -6.07 -12.17 -2.04
N VAL A 335 -5.41 -11.06 -2.37
CA VAL A 335 -5.44 -10.47 -3.72
C VAL A 335 -4.94 -11.49 -4.75
N LEU A 336 -3.78 -12.12 -4.50
CA LEU A 336 -3.19 -13.12 -5.38
C LEU A 336 -4.09 -14.36 -5.54
N GLN A 337 -4.68 -14.84 -4.44
CA GLN A 337 -5.61 -15.98 -4.48
C GLN A 337 -6.91 -15.63 -5.21
N ALA A 338 -7.41 -14.39 -5.10
CA ALA A 338 -8.60 -13.95 -5.83
C ALA A 338 -8.36 -13.94 -7.34
N VAL A 339 -7.16 -13.56 -7.78
CA VAL A 339 -6.76 -13.52 -9.19
C VAL A 339 -6.44 -14.93 -9.73
N SER A 340 -5.82 -15.79 -8.93
CA SER A 340 -5.29 -17.10 -9.37
C SER A 340 -6.35 -18.22 -9.56
N GLY A 341 -7.64 -17.91 -9.45
CA GLY A 341 -8.70 -18.92 -9.62
C GLY A 341 -8.78 -19.44 -11.06
N GLU A 342 -8.82 -20.77 -11.22
CA GLU A 342 -8.78 -21.49 -12.52
C GLU A 342 -9.96 -21.21 -13.48
N ASP A 343 -10.99 -20.47 -13.04
CA ASP A 343 -12.18 -20.14 -13.84
C ASP A 343 -12.25 -18.63 -14.13
N GLU A 344 -12.24 -18.28 -15.41
CA GLU A 344 -12.24 -16.93 -15.99
C GLU A 344 -13.62 -16.24 -15.95
N ASP A 345 -14.69 -16.97 -15.60
CA ASP A 345 -16.08 -16.50 -15.69
C ASP A 345 -16.55 -15.63 -14.51
N ASP A 346 -15.81 -15.58 -13.39
CA ASP A 346 -16.18 -14.83 -12.19
C ASP A 346 -15.30 -13.58 -12.03
N PHE A 347 -15.93 -12.42 -11.83
CA PHE A 347 -15.26 -11.17 -11.46
C PHE A 347 -14.34 -11.37 -10.25
N ILE A 348 -13.14 -10.82 -10.32
CA ILE A 348 -12.12 -10.97 -9.27
C ILE A 348 -12.64 -10.46 -7.91
N GLY A 349 -13.37 -9.34 -7.90
CA GLY A 349 -13.99 -8.79 -6.68
C GLY A 349 -14.94 -9.75 -5.95
N LEU A 350 -15.71 -10.56 -6.69
CA LEU A 350 -16.61 -11.57 -6.09
C LEU A 350 -15.83 -12.73 -5.48
N LYS A 351 -14.71 -13.13 -6.09
CA LYS A 351 -13.81 -14.16 -5.52
C LYS A 351 -13.23 -13.67 -4.20
N MET A 352 -12.76 -12.42 -4.15
CA MET A 352 -12.27 -11.77 -2.93
C MET A 352 -13.35 -11.74 -1.84
N GLU A 353 -14.57 -11.30 -2.17
CA GLU A 353 -15.68 -11.25 -1.22
C GLU A 353 -15.99 -12.62 -0.57
N ARG A 354 -16.02 -13.70 -1.36
CA ARG A 354 -16.28 -15.03 -0.81
C ARG A 354 -15.20 -15.48 0.17
N MET A 355 -13.93 -15.20 -0.11
CA MET A 355 -12.83 -15.52 0.81
C MET A 355 -12.94 -14.71 2.09
N ILE A 356 -13.25 -13.40 1.99
CA ILE A 356 -13.46 -12.54 3.16
C ILE A 356 -14.62 -13.07 4.01
N ARG A 357 -15.78 -13.37 3.41
CA ARG A 357 -16.92 -13.93 4.15
C ARG A 357 -16.53 -15.21 4.89
N LYS A 358 -15.75 -16.12 4.28
CA LYS A 358 -15.24 -17.32 4.96
C LYS A 358 -14.31 -17.00 6.14
N ILE A 359 -13.43 -16.02 5.99
CA ILE A 359 -12.53 -15.56 7.07
C ILE A 359 -13.31 -15.05 8.28
N PHE A 360 -14.47 -14.42 8.05
CA PHE A 360 -15.31 -13.82 9.11
C PHE A 360 -16.58 -14.64 9.46
N ALA A 361 -16.81 -15.79 8.81
CA ALA A 361 -18.04 -16.60 8.93
C ALA A 361 -18.35 -17.06 10.36
N GLY A 362 -17.35 -17.17 11.23
CA GLY A 362 -17.53 -17.55 12.64
C GLY A 362 -18.30 -16.54 13.50
N ARG A 363 -18.79 -15.41 12.95
CA ARG A 363 -19.59 -14.40 13.67
C ARG A 363 -20.88 -13.95 12.99
N GLU A 364 -21.09 -14.24 11.71
CA GLU A 364 -22.38 -13.92 11.07
C GLU A 364 -23.55 -14.74 11.66
N ALA A 365 -23.25 -15.85 12.37
CA ALA A 365 -24.23 -16.70 13.02
C ALA A 365 -24.85 -16.13 14.32
N GLU A 366 -24.33 -15.02 14.87
CA GLU A 366 -24.88 -14.40 16.09
C GLU A 366 -25.72 -13.14 15.83
N ILE A 367 -25.88 -12.72 14.57
CA ILE A 367 -26.61 -11.49 14.22
C ILE A 367 -27.66 -11.77 13.14
N CYS A 368 -28.58 -12.68 13.46
CA CYS A 368 -29.96 -12.49 13.06
C CYS A 368 -30.75 -12.19 14.34
N PRO A 369 -31.16 -10.93 14.62
CA PRO A 369 -32.40 -10.78 15.35
C PRO A 369 -33.48 -11.33 14.42
N ALA A 370 -34.01 -12.49 14.78
CA ALA A 370 -35.34 -12.85 14.39
C ALA A 370 -36.25 -11.69 14.85
N THR A 371 -36.64 -10.82 13.93
CA THR A 371 -37.90 -10.12 14.08
C THR A 371 -38.96 -11.12 13.65
N GLU A 372 -39.29 -12.00 14.59
CA GLU A 372 -40.61 -12.61 14.65
C GLU A 372 -41.59 -11.57 15.23
N GLU A 373 -42.78 -11.57 14.61
CA GLU A 373 -44.01 -10.80 14.86
C GLU A 373 -44.14 -9.41 14.23
#